data_AF-A0A7W9NMF6-F1
#
_entry.id   AF-A0A7W9NMF6-F1
#
_cell.length_a   1.000
_cell.length_b   1.000
_cell.length_c   1.000
_cell.angle_alpha   90.00
_cell.angle_beta   90.00
_cell.angle_gamma   90.00
#
_symmetry.space_group_name_H-M   'P 1'
#
loop_
_entity.id
_entity.type
_entity.pdbx_description
1 polymer ?
#
loop_
_entity_poly.entity_id
_entity_poly.type
_entity_poly.pdbx_seq_one_letter_code
_entity_poly.pdbx_strand_id
1 'polypeptide(L)'
;MHILVTEQNPGQGEDLAQRLRYLGCTVSTCHDGSADICRGVVAGGCPLEGRRPADLVVGVRGERELTAHEYGAVCGLRAGLPVVLTGLDWKDKPPVPDGLRPRVSSVRRSALLNGCVDALRDDRENR
;
A
#
# COMPACT_ATOMS: atom_id res chain seq x y z
N MET A 1 8.95 10.26 -1.15
CA MET A 1 7.80 9.41 -0.76
C MET A 1 8.18 7.96 -0.39
N HIS A 2 7.71 7.48 0.76
CA HIS A 2 7.77 6.10 1.28
C HIS A 2 6.37 5.47 1.32
N ILE A 3 6.18 4.33 0.65
CA ILE A 3 4.90 3.64 0.53
C ILE A 3 4.97 2.28 1.23
N LEU A 4 3.96 1.98 2.05
CA LEU A 4 3.70 0.63 2.55
C LEU A 4 2.72 -0.08 1.60
N VAL A 5 3.17 -1.14 0.95
CA VAL A 5 2.32 -2.00 0.13
C VAL A 5 1.83 -3.18 0.98
N THR A 6 0.52 -3.37 0.98
CA THR A 6 -0.19 -4.47 1.63
C THR A 6 -0.95 -5.21 0.54
N GLU A 7 -1.24 -6.48 0.77
CA GLU A 7 -1.85 -7.35 -0.22
C GLU A 7 -2.91 -8.22 0.44
N GLN A 8 -3.94 -8.55 -0.33
CA GLN A 8 -5.02 -9.40 0.12
C GLN A 8 -4.64 -10.87 0.08
N ASN A 9 -3.92 -11.28 -0.96
CA ASN A 9 -3.33 -12.62 -1.07
C ASN A 9 -1.81 -12.52 -1.29
N PRO A 10 -1.03 -13.49 -0.77
CA PRO A 10 0.43 -13.50 -0.93
C PRO A 10 0.88 -13.30 -2.39
N GLY A 11 1.81 -12.37 -2.60
CA GLY A 11 2.41 -12.09 -3.91
C GLY A 11 1.62 -11.15 -4.83
N GLN A 12 0.38 -10.80 -4.51
CA GLN A 12 -0.41 -9.86 -5.35
C GLN A 12 0.23 -8.47 -5.45
N GLY A 13 0.96 -8.05 -4.41
CA GLY A 13 1.61 -6.76 -4.33
C GLY A 13 2.95 -6.67 -5.06
N GLU A 14 3.55 -7.79 -5.48
CA GLU A 14 4.95 -7.85 -5.90
C GLU A 14 5.25 -6.97 -7.13
N ASP A 15 4.48 -7.14 -8.22
CA ASP A 15 4.66 -6.33 -9.43
C ASP A 15 4.41 -4.83 -9.17
N LEU A 16 3.44 -4.49 -8.29
CA LEU A 16 3.23 -3.08 -7.91
C LEU A 16 4.44 -2.53 -7.16
N ALA A 17 4.92 -3.27 -6.16
CA ALA A 17 6.06 -2.87 -5.36
C ALA A 17 7.31 -2.67 -6.24
N GLN A 18 7.55 -3.56 -7.20
CA GLN A 18 8.65 -3.44 -8.16
C GLN A 18 8.52 -2.18 -9.02
N ARG A 19 7.33 -1.89 -9.56
CA ARG A 19 7.07 -0.68 -10.36
C ARG A 19 7.26 0.60 -9.54
N LEU A 20 6.73 0.64 -8.32
CA LEU A 20 6.88 1.81 -7.43
C LEU A 20 8.35 2.06 -7.09
N ARG A 21 9.13 1.00 -6.80
CA ARG A 21 10.59 1.12 -6.61
C ARG A 21 11.29 1.63 -7.85
N TYR A 22 10.93 1.12 -9.03
CA TYR A 22 11.48 1.58 -10.30
C TYR A 22 11.23 3.08 -10.54
N LEU A 23 10.07 3.60 -10.13
CA LEU A 23 9.76 5.03 -10.20
C LEU A 23 10.57 5.87 -9.19
N GLY A 24 11.21 5.26 -8.20
CA GLY A 24 12.01 5.94 -7.18
C GLY A 24 11.32 6.08 -5.83
N CYS A 25 10.18 5.41 -5.60
CA CYS A 25 9.57 5.34 -4.28
C CYS A 25 10.38 4.41 -3.36
N THR A 26 10.49 4.77 -2.09
CA THR A 26 10.84 3.77 -1.07
C THR A 26 9.62 2.89 -0.84
N VAL A 27 9.77 1.55 -0.87
CA VAL A 27 8.64 0.63 -0.71
C VAL A 27 8.92 -0.43 0.35
N SER A 28 8.07 -0.45 1.38
CA SER A 28 8.01 -1.47 2.41
C SER A 28 6.78 -2.37 2.22
N THR A 29 6.80 -3.57 2.81
CA THR A 29 5.65 -4.49 2.84
C THR A 29 5.40 -4.98 4.27
N CYS A 30 4.15 -5.39 4.57
CA CYS A 30 3.82 -5.98 5.88
C CYS A 30 4.32 -7.41 6.04
N HIS A 31 4.33 -8.17 4.94
CA HIS A 31 4.82 -9.55 4.85
C HIS A 31 5.92 -9.57 3.78
N ASP A 32 6.90 -10.45 3.92
CA ASP A 32 7.73 -10.83 2.78
C ASP A 32 7.18 -12.13 2.17
N GLY A 33 7.40 -12.34 0.87
CA GLY A 33 6.87 -13.52 0.17
C GLY A 33 7.39 -14.87 0.70
N SER A 34 8.28 -14.86 1.69
CA SER A 34 8.82 -16.03 2.37
C SER A 34 8.22 -16.30 3.76
N ALA A 35 7.46 -15.36 4.33
CA ALA A 35 6.92 -15.49 5.67
C ALA A 35 5.52 -14.89 5.80
N ASP A 36 4.57 -15.70 6.29
CA ASP A 36 3.22 -15.27 6.68
C ASP A 36 3.20 -14.40 7.95
N ILE A 37 4.36 -14.05 8.51
CA ILE A 37 4.46 -13.31 9.76
C ILE A 37 4.61 -11.81 9.48
N CYS A 38 3.75 -11.02 10.11
CA CYS A 38 3.76 -9.56 10.03
C CYS A 38 5.07 -8.95 10.57
N ARG A 39 5.67 -8.02 9.80
CA ARG A 39 6.89 -7.27 10.18
C ARG A 39 6.78 -6.47 11.47
N GLY A 40 5.57 -6.06 11.84
CA GLY A 40 5.33 -5.38 13.13
C GLY A 40 5.46 -6.30 14.34
N VAL A 41 5.46 -7.62 14.15
CA VAL A 41 5.56 -8.63 15.22
C VAL A 41 6.97 -9.23 15.33
N VAL A 42 7.78 -9.14 14.27
CA VAL A 42 9.16 -9.66 14.25
C VAL A 42 10.20 -8.57 14.48
N ALA A 43 11.43 -8.99 14.77
CA ALA A 43 12.59 -8.10 14.84
C ALA A 43 12.81 -7.41 13.47
N GLY A 44 12.85 -6.08 13.47
CA GLY A 44 12.90 -5.25 12.26
C GLY A 44 11.89 -4.10 12.26
N GLY A 45 10.79 -4.25 13.01
CA GLY A 45 9.85 -3.18 13.32
C GLY A 45 8.80 -2.90 12.24
N CYS A 46 7.70 -2.29 12.66
CA CYS A 46 6.59 -1.94 11.78
C CYS A 46 6.98 -0.81 10.82
N PRO A 47 6.75 -0.92 9.50
CA PRO A 47 6.98 0.19 8.56
C PRO A 47 6.12 1.45 8.80
N LEU A 48 5.09 1.35 9.65
CA LEU A 48 4.28 2.48 10.09
C LEU A 48 4.93 3.24 11.26
N GLU A 49 6.04 2.75 11.80
CA GLU A 49 6.71 3.28 12.98
C GLU A 49 8.18 3.65 12.68
N GLY A 50 8.85 4.26 13.66
CA GLY A 50 10.29 4.54 13.60
C GLY A 50 10.67 5.88 12.96
N ARG A 51 11.92 5.99 12.50
CA ARG A 51 12.51 7.28 12.04
C ARG A 51 12.06 7.71 10.64
N ARG A 52 11.57 6.77 9.83
CA ARG A 52 11.06 7.01 8.47
C ARG A 52 9.81 6.16 8.25
N PRO A 53 8.70 6.48 8.94
CA PRO A 53 7.45 5.77 8.74
C PRO A 53 6.98 5.92 7.29
N ALA A 54 6.07 5.04 6.85
CA ALA A 54 5.42 5.19 5.55
C ALA A 54 4.57 6.47 5.51
N ASP A 55 4.54 7.13 4.36
CA ASP A 55 3.73 8.32 4.10
C ASP A 55 2.32 7.93 3.59
N LEU A 56 2.21 6.73 3.01
CA LEU A 56 1.02 6.23 2.32
C LEU A 56 0.93 4.70 2.46
N VAL A 57 -0.27 4.17 2.66
CA VAL A 57 -0.53 2.73 2.55
C VAL A 57 -1.30 2.43 1.27
N VAL A 58 -0.83 1.43 0.54
CA VAL A 58 -1.50 0.90 -0.65
C VAL A 58 -1.92 -0.55 -0.42
N GLY A 59 -3.22 -0.83 -0.48
CA GLY A 59 -3.78 -2.17 -0.43
C GLY A 59 -4.05 -2.73 -1.82
N VAL A 60 -3.40 -3.85 -2.16
CA VAL A 60 -3.62 -4.57 -3.41
C VAL A 60 -4.67 -5.67 -3.20
N ARG A 61 -5.77 -5.59 -3.96
CA ARG A 61 -6.93 -6.49 -3.82
C ARG A 61 -7.22 -7.25 -5.12
N GLY A 62 -7.49 -8.54 -5.01
CA GLY A 62 -8.04 -9.39 -6.08
C GLY A 62 -9.51 -9.77 -5.91
N GLU A 63 -10.07 -9.61 -4.71
CA GLU A 63 -11.40 -10.11 -4.31
C GLU A 63 -12.22 -9.04 -3.57
N ARG A 64 -13.52 -9.27 -3.39
CA ARG A 64 -14.43 -8.27 -2.79
C ARG A 64 -14.31 -8.24 -1.27
N GLU A 65 -14.20 -9.41 -0.66
CA GLU A 65 -14.20 -9.68 0.78
C GLU A 65 -12.87 -9.26 1.44
N LEU A 66 -12.88 -8.87 2.71
CA LEU A 66 -11.63 -8.56 3.42
C LEU A 66 -10.89 -9.84 3.82
N THR A 67 -9.56 -9.86 3.69
CA THR A 67 -8.72 -10.94 4.23
C THR A 67 -7.86 -10.46 5.41
N ALA A 68 -7.29 -11.41 6.16
CA ALA A 68 -6.36 -11.10 7.25
C ALA A 68 -5.08 -10.40 6.76
N HIS A 69 -4.65 -10.65 5.52
CA HIS A 69 -3.43 -10.01 5.00
C HIS A 69 -3.63 -8.50 4.71
N GLU A 70 -4.89 -8.04 4.67
CA GLU A 70 -5.23 -6.61 4.53
C GLU A 70 -5.21 -5.83 5.86
N TYR A 71 -4.84 -6.46 6.99
CA TYR A 71 -4.73 -5.75 8.28
C TYR A 71 -3.80 -4.54 8.22
N GLY A 72 -2.79 -4.54 7.34
CA GLY A 72 -1.92 -3.38 7.14
C GLY A 72 -2.68 -2.12 6.70
N ALA A 73 -3.77 -2.24 5.93
CA ALA A 73 -4.64 -1.12 5.59
C ALA A 73 -5.37 -0.55 6.82
N VAL A 74 -5.82 -1.43 7.72
CA VAL A 74 -6.46 -1.03 8.99
C VAL A 74 -5.45 -0.35 9.91
N CYS A 75 -4.24 -0.89 10.02
CA CYS A 75 -3.15 -0.27 10.80
C CYS A 75 -2.79 1.11 10.25
N GLY A 76 -2.72 1.27 8.92
CA GLY A 76 -2.49 2.57 8.27
C GLY A 76 -3.55 3.61 8.64
N LEU A 77 -4.82 3.23 8.62
CA LEU A 77 -5.92 4.10 9.06
C LEU A 77 -5.78 4.50 10.54
N ARG A 78 -5.41 3.55 11.41
CA ARG A 78 -5.19 3.85 12.85
C ARG A 78 -3.99 4.77 13.08
N ALA A 79 -2.99 4.71 12.20
CA ALA A 79 -1.84 5.60 12.20
C ALA A 79 -2.14 6.99 11.56
N GLY A 80 -3.36 7.22 11.08
CA GLY A 80 -3.77 8.48 10.45
C GLY A 80 -3.21 8.69 9.04
N LEU A 81 -2.67 7.63 8.41
CA LEU A 81 -2.14 7.72 7.05
C LEU A 81 -3.25 7.62 6.01
N PRO A 82 -3.07 8.28 4.84
CA PRO A 82 -3.86 7.98 3.66
C PRO A 82 -3.76 6.49 3.29
N VAL A 83 -4.90 5.91 2.91
CA VAL A 83 -4.96 4.52 2.45
C VAL A 83 -5.64 4.47 1.09
N VAL A 84 -4.96 3.84 0.15
CA VAL A 84 -5.39 3.69 -1.24
C VAL A 84 -5.53 2.22 -1.60
N LEU A 85 -6.68 1.82 -2.13
CA LEU A 85 -6.91 0.49 -2.64
C LEU A 85 -6.74 0.46 -4.16
N THR A 86 -6.04 -0.55 -4.66
CA THR A 86 -5.86 -0.82 -6.10
C THR A 86 -5.90 -2.33 -6.34
N GLY A 87 -6.02 -2.78 -7.58
CA GLY A 87 -5.92 -4.20 -7.91
C GLY A 87 -5.64 -4.43 -9.38
N LEU A 88 -5.23 -5.66 -9.71
CA LEU A 88 -4.82 -6.07 -11.05
C LEU A 88 -6.00 -6.47 -11.93
N ASP A 89 -6.94 -7.22 -11.36
CA ASP A 89 -7.99 -7.89 -12.14
C ASP A 89 -9.32 -7.14 -12.19
N TRP A 90 -9.34 -5.90 -11.67
CA TRP A 90 -10.53 -5.06 -11.69
C TRP A 90 -10.62 -4.30 -13.01
N LYS A 91 -11.78 -4.39 -13.69
CA LYS A 91 -12.08 -3.58 -14.89
C LYS A 91 -11.99 -2.07 -14.63
N ASP A 92 -12.27 -1.65 -13.41
CA ASP A 92 -12.18 -0.27 -12.97
C ASP A 92 -11.27 -0.18 -11.74
N LYS A 93 -11.83 -0.02 -10.55
CA LYS A 93 -11.11 0.01 -9.27
C LYS A 93 -11.69 -1.04 -8.33
N PRO A 94 -10.90 -1.57 -7.37
CA PRO A 94 -11.43 -2.53 -6.41
C PRO A 94 -12.58 -1.92 -5.60
N PRO A 95 -13.62 -2.70 -5.25
CA PRO A 95 -14.64 -2.22 -4.35
C PRO A 95 -14.01 -1.88 -2.99
N VAL A 96 -14.55 -0.86 -2.34
CA VAL A 96 -14.15 -0.50 -0.98
C VAL A 96 -15.00 -1.31 0.01
N PRO A 97 -14.40 -2.06 0.94
CA PRO A 97 -15.15 -2.75 1.99
C PRO A 97 -16.00 -1.77 2.81
N ASP A 98 -17.21 -2.18 3.20
CA ASP A 98 -18.20 -1.28 3.83
C ASP A 98 -17.66 -0.57 5.07
N GLY A 99 -16.89 -1.27 5.91
CA GLY A 99 -16.25 -0.69 7.09
C GLY A 99 -15.16 0.37 6.79
N LEU A 100 -14.74 0.51 5.54
CA LEU A 100 -13.65 1.40 5.11
C LEU A 100 -14.12 2.57 4.21
N ARG A 101 -15.37 2.56 3.74
CA ARG A 101 -15.89 3.49 2.71
C ARG A 101 -15.61 4.99 2.91
N PRO A 102 -15.64 5.57 4.13
CA PRO A 102 -15.32 6.99 4.31
C PRO A 102 -13.84 7.28 4.56
N ARG A 103 -12.99 6.26 4.65
CA ARG A 103 -11.61 6.40 5.14
C ARG A 103 -10.54 6.03 4.11
N VAL A 104 -10.92 5.36 3.02
CA VAL A 104 -9.97 4.90 2.01
C VAL A 104 -10.40 5.35 0.62
N SER A 105 -9.40 5.66 -0.21
CA SER A 105 -9.60 5.90 -1.63
C SER A 105 -9.44 4.60 -2.39
N SER A 106 -10.20 4.41 -3.47
CA SER A 106 -9.98 3.31 -4.41
C SER A 106 -9.71 3.88 -5.79
N VAL A 107 -8.67 3.40 -6.44
CA VAL A 107 -8.18 3.93 -7.72
C VAL A 107 -7.75 2.80 -8.65
N ARG A 108 -7.68 3.11 -9.94
CA ARG A 108 -7.03 2.24 -10.93
C ARG A 108 -5.53 2.21 -10.67
N ARG A 109 -4.88 1.08 -10.95
CA ARG A 109 -3.43 0.96 -10.80
C ARG A 109 -2.66 2.00 -11.62
N SER A 110 -3.09 2.29 -12.85
CA SER A 110 -2.47 3.32 -13.69
C SER A 110 -2.57 4.71 -13.07
N ALA A 111 -3.72 5.05 -12.49
CA ALA A 111 -3.92 6.33 -11.80
C ALA A 111 -3.02 6.45 -10.55
N LEU A 112 -2.87 5.36 -9.78
CA LEU A 112 -1.93 5.31 -8.65
C LEU A 112 -0.49 5.58 -9.11
N LEU A 113 -0.03 4.88 -10.16
CA LEU A 113 1.34 5.02 -10.66
C LEU A 113 1.60 6.43 -11.20
N ASN A 114 0.66 7.01 -11.94
CA ASN A 114 0.76 8.38 -12.43
C ASN A 114 0.84 9.38 -11.27
N GLY A 115 -0.04 9.26 -10.26
CA GLY A 115 0.00 10.12 -9.08
C GLY A 115 1.32 10.00 -8.30
N CYS A 116 1.94 8.81 -8.27
CA CYS A 116 3.26 8.65 -7.67
C CYS A 116 4.36 9.37 -8.46
N VAL A 117 4.29 9.36 -9.79
CA VAL A 117 5.24 10.11 -10.65
C VAL A 117 5.13 11.60 -10.37
N ASP A 118 3.91 12.13 -10.31
CA ASP A 118 3.67 13.55 -10.08
C ASP A 118 4.18 13.96 -8.69
N ALA A 119 3.82 13.20 -7.64
CA ALA A 119 4.31 13.47 -6.29
C ALA A 119 5.85 13.44 -6.17
N LEU A 120 6.52 12.54 -6.89
CA LEU A 120 7.98 12.46 -6.92
C LEU A 120 8.63 13.62 -7.67
N ARG A 121 7.94 14.24 -8.63
CA ARG A 121 8.41 15.45 -9.31
C ARG A 121 8.31 16.65 -8.39
N ASP A 122 7.17 16.82 -7.74
CA ASP A 122 6.94 17.92 -6.79
C ASP A 122 7.95 17.87 -5.62
N ASP A 123 8.25 16.66 -5.10
CA ASP A 123 9.29 16.43 -4.07
C ASP A 123 10.69 16.90 -4.50
N ARG A 124 11.00 16.88 -5.81
CA ARG A 124 12.30 17.30 -6.35
C ARG A 124 12.36 18.80 -6.59
N GLU A 125 11.25 19.41 -7.00
CA GLU A 125 11.17 20.84 -7.26
C GLU A 125 11.16 21.67 -5.97
N ASN A 126 10.70 21.08 -4.87
CA ASN A 126 10.63 21.71 -3.55
C ASN A 126 11.85 21.45 -2.63
N ARG A 127 12.95 20.88 -3.16
CA ARG A 127 14.22 20.69 -2.44
C ARG A 127 15.28 21.68 -2.86
#